data_AF-A0A8R2JVF7-F1
#
_entry.id   AF-A0A8R2JVF7-F1
#
_cell.length_a   1.000
_cell.length_b   1.000
_cell.length_c   1.000
_cell.angle_alpha   90.00
_cell.angle_beta   90.00
_cell.angle_gamma   90.00
#
_symmetry.space_group_name_H-M   'P 1'
#
loop_
_entity.id
_entity.type
_entity.pdbx_description
1 polymer ?
#
loop_
_entity_poly.entity_id
_entity_poly.type
_entity_poly.pdbx_seq_one_letter_code
_entity_poly.pdbx_strand_id
1 'polypeptide(L)'
;AITSKVRCVAHTLNLAIEEGLKIQSIRGVFARARMVVKKLRTPIYAGLLKQENKKQAIRDVETRWSSVYDMLYRLLELKDFCLKFQETMNDLKLSLPDWDNIEKMQKLQKVDSLLSRAIIIAMNRRSILLFEEPIFSSVIYLDPRFQRMLTIEQKSIAKNHLNKTWNAMKYISEKIVNNDVVEATNDGTNCEINELDELEVFLSSQGSAPCPEVGNNDNRSIRVIIEEYDNVY
;
A
#
# COMPACT_ATOMS: atom_id res chain seq x y z
N ALA A 1 -18.89 5.39 -2.36
CA ALA A 1 -17.49 5.42 -1.88
C ALA A 1 -17.00 4.00 -1.56
N ILE A 2 -16.56 3.24 -2.57
CA ILE A 2 -16.17 1.82 -2.44
C ILE A 2 -14.64 1.69 -2.27
N THR A 3 -13.89 2.72 -2.69
CA THR A 3 -12.42 2.76 -2.64
C THR A 3 -11.84 3.17 -1.29
N SER A 4 -12.65 3.68 -0.34
CA SER A 4 -12.14 4.16 0.96
C SER A 4 -11.67 3.05 1.90
N LYS A 5 -11.98 1.79 1.60
CA LYS A 5 -11.61 0.61 2.42
C LYS A 5 -10.50 -0.26 1.83
N VAL A 6 -10.02 0.02 0.61
CA VAL A 6 -8.94 -0.76 0.01
C VAL A 6 -7.60 -0.28 0.56
N ARG A 7 -7.17 -0.88 1.69
CA ARG A 7 -5.82 -0.63 2.22
C ARG A 7 -4.81 -1.28 1.28
N CYS A 8 -3.90 -0.49 0.71
CA CYS A 8 -2.81 -1.02 -0.11
C CYS A 8 -1.98 -2.04 0.69
N VAL A 9 -1.67 -3.18 0.09
CA VAL A 9 -0.83 -4.23 0.72
C VAL A 9 0.50 -3.67 1.21
N ALA A 10 1.11 -2.75 0.45
CA ALA A 10 2.34 -2.08 0.87
C ALA A 10 2.15 -1.24 2.14
N HIS A 11 1.01 -0.58 2.29
CA HIS A 11 0.67 0.17 3.50
C HIS A 11 0.42 -0.76 4.69
N THR A 12 -0.28 -1.87 4.47
CA THR A 12 -0.51 -2.90 5.50
C THR A 12 0.79 -3.55 5.97
N LEU A 13 1.72 -3.82 5.05
CA LEU A 13 3.07 -4.29 5.36
C LEU A 13 3.84 -3.25 6.18
N ASN A 14 3.77 -1.97 5.78
CA ASN A 14 4.42 -0.91 6.52
C ASN A 14 3.87 -0.77 7.95
N LEU A 15 2.55 -0.90 8.13
CA LEU A 15 1.92 -0.95 9.46
C LEU A 15 2.36 -2.20 10.25
N ALA A 16 2.52 -3.36 9.62
CA ALA A 16 3.04 -4.58 10.27
C ALA A 16 4.46 -4.38 10.81
N ILE A 17 5.32 -3.76 10.01
CA ILE A 17 6.69 -3.46 10.39
C ILE A 17 6.73 -2.39 11.49
N GLU A 18 5.91 -1.34 11.37
CA GLU A 18 5.79 -0.32 12.41
C GLU A 18 5.40 -0.94 13.76
N GLU A 19 4.51 -1.93 13.77
CA GLU A 19 4.07 -2.59 15.01
C GLU A 19 5.07 -3.60 15.55
N GLY A 20 5.79 -4.31 14.69
CA GLY A 20 6.96 -5.07 15.11
C GLY A 20 8.03 -4.17 15.75
N LEU A 21 8.11 -2.90 15.31
CA LEU A 21 9.04 -1.89 15.80
C LEU A 21 8.50 -1.04 16.97
N LYS A 22 7.24 -1.22 17.40
CA LYS A 22 6.64 -0.50 18.56
C LYS A 22 7.23 -0.89 19.92
N ILE A 23 8.37 -1.59 19.96
CA ILE A 23 9.17 -1.69 21.17
C ILE A 23 9.60 -0.26 21.54
N GLN A 24 9.10 0.25 22.68
CA GLN A 24 9.18 1.67 23.06
C GLN A 24 10.61 2.25 23.04
N SER A 25 11.62 1.42 23.29
CA SER A 25 13.03 1.82 23.23
C SER A 25 13.50 2.15 21.80
N ILE A 26 13.02 1.42 20.79
CA ILE A 26 13.44 1.55 19.38
C ILE A 26 12.85 2.80 18.73
N ARG A 27 11.57 3.10 19.02
CA ARG A 27 10.90 4.31 18.52
C ARG A 27 11.62 5.60 18.94
N GLY A 28 12.10 5.64 20.19
CA GLY A 28 12.88 6.77 20.70
C GLY A 28 14.21 6.95 19.95
N VAL A 29 14.89 5.85 19.62
CA VAL A 29 16.14 5.87 18.84
C VAL A 29 15.90 6.42 17.44
N PHE A 30 14.83 6.01 16.75
CA PHE A 30 14.50 6.55 15.43
C PHE A 30 14.17 8.03 15.45
N ALA A 31 13.42 8.50 16.43
CA ALA A 31 13.11 9.93 16.55
C ALA A 31 14.38 10.77 16.69
N ARG A 32 15.33 10.35 17.55
CA ARG A 32 16.63 11.02 17.71
C ARG A 32 17.49 10.93 16.46
N ALA A 33 17.54 9.76 15.81
CA ALA A 33 18.27 9.59 14.55
C ALA A 33 17.74 10.51 13.45
N ARG A 34 16.42 10.65 13.31
CA ARG A 34 15.80 11.59 12.36
C ARG A 34 16.15 13.04 12.67
N MET A 35 16.23 13.43 13.94
CA MET A 35 16.65 14.79 14.32
C MET A 35 18.08 15.07 13.86
N VAL A 36 19.01 14.16 14.11
CA VAL A 36 20.41 14.30 13.69
C VAL A 36 20.51 14.33 12.17
N VAL A 37 19.80 13.45 11.45
CA VAL A 37 19.76 13.45 9.98
C VAL A 37 19.20 14.75 9.42
N LYS A 38 18.12 15.30 10.02
CA LYS A 38 17.58 16.61 9.62
C LYS A 38 18.63 17.72 9.77
N LYS A 39 19.39 17.70 10.86
CA LYS A 39 20.48 18.67 11.11
C LYS A 39 21.63 18.50 10.12
N LEU A 40 22.10 17.28 9.88
CA LEU A 40 23.16 16.98 8.90
C LEU A 40 22.84 17.45 7.47
N ARG A 41 21.56 17.67 7.16
CA ARG A 41 21.11 18.16 5.85
C ARG A 41 21.01 19.67 5.74
N THR A 42 21.19 20.43 6.82
CA THR A 42 21.19 21.91 6.73
C THR A 42 22.44 22.39 5.99
N PRO A 43 22.42 23.57 5.35
CA PRO A 43 23.49 24.02 4.45
C PRO A 43 24.87 24.08 5.12
N ILE A 44 24.92 24.40 6.42
CA ILE A 44 26.18 24.44 7.20
C ILE A 44 26.81 23.04 7.24
N TYR A 45 26.07 22.04 7.70
CA TYR A 45 26.58 20.67 7.80
C TYR A 45 26.78 20.02 6.43
N ALA A 46 25.92 20.33 5.45
CA ALA A 46 26.12 19.86 4.08
C ALA A 46 27.44 20.39 3.48
N GLY A 47 27.80 21.64 3.78
CA GLY A 47 29.09 22.23 3.42
C GLY A 47 30.27 21.51 4.10
N LEU A 48 30.18 21.29 5.42
CA LEU A 48 31.21 20.57 6.19
C LEU A 48 31.39 19.12 5.73
N LEU A 49 30.29 18.40 5.45
CA LEU A 49 30.34 17.05 4.89
C LEU A 49 31.04 17.01 3.54
N LYS A 50 30.81 18.02 2.68
CA LYS A 50 31.49 18.14 1.39
C LYS A 50 32.99 18.41 1.57
N GLN A 51 33.39 19.22 2.55
CA GLN A 51 34.80 19.47 2.87
C GLN A 51 35.53 18.21 3.36
N GLU A 52 34.87 17.38 4.15
CA GLU A 52 35.41 16.09 4.62
C GLU A 52 35.21 14.94 3.61
N ASN A 53 34.78 15.26 2.36
CA ASN A 53 34.49 14.32 1.28
C ASN A 53 33.53 13.17 1.67
N LYS A 54 32.53 13.49 2.50
CA LYS A 54 31.47 12.57 2.97
C LYS A 54 30.17 12.76 2.18
N LYS A 55 29.40 11.68 2.05
CA LYS A 55 28.08 11.71 1.40
C LYS A 55 27.06 12.44 2.26
N GLN A 56 26.12 13.15 1.63
CA GLN A 56 25.04 13.81 2.36
C GLN A 56 24.12 12.79 3.06
N ALA A 57 23.59 13.16 4.22
CA ALA A 57 22.62 12.33 4.95
C ALA A 57 21.32 12.13 4.14
N ILE A 58 20.73 10.93 4.21
CA ILE A 58 19.48 10.57 3.52
C ILE A 58 18.30 10.82 4.46
N ARG A 59 17.23 11.47 3.98
CA ARG A 59 15.97 11.59 4.73
C ARG A 59 15.12 10.34 4.48
N ASP A 60 14.53 9.79 5.52
CA ASP A 60 13.60 8.67 5.37
C ASP A 60 12.21 9.11 4.89
N VAL A 61 11.49 8.15 4.34
CA VAL A 61 10.05 8.22 4.10
C VAL A 61 9.39 7.35 5.17
N GLU A 62 8.69 7.97 6.13
CA GLU A 62 8.12 7.28 7.29
C GLU A 62 7.16 6.15 6.90
N THR A 63 6.47 6.29 5.78
CA THR A 63 5.53 5.29 5.24
C THR A 63 6.20 4.14 4.49
N ARG A 64 7.54 4.12 4.42
CA ARG A 64 8.31 3.07 3.73
C ARG A 64 9.53 2.68 4.57
N TRP A 65 9.41 1.57 5.30
CA TRP A 65 10.47 1.08 6.20
C TRP A 65 11.85 0.95 5.55
N SER A 66 11.92 0.57 4.26
CA SER A 66 13.20 0.44 3.55
C SER A 66 13.96 1.77 3.52
N SER A 67 13.24 2.88 3.44
CA SER A 67 13.83 4.21 3.47
C SER A 67 14.34 4.60 4.87
N VAL A 68 13.71 4.10 5.95
CA VAL A 68 14.22 4.24 7.31
C VAL A 68 15.55 3.50 7.45
N TYR A 69 15.65 2.30 6.89
CA TYR A 69 16.90 1.53 6.85
C TYR A 69 18.00 2.29 6.11
N ASP A 70 17.71 2.79 4.91
CA ASP A 70 18.67 3.56 4.10
C ASP A 70 19.17 4.82 4.84
N MET A 71 18.28 5.50 5.56
CA MET A 71 18.63 6.64 6.42
C MET A 71 19.61 6.22 7.53
N LEU A 72 19.31 5.15 8.25
CA LEU A 72 20.15 4.67 9.36
C LEU A 72 21.50 4.15 8.87
N TYR A 73 21.52 3.46 7.73
CA TYR A 73 22.75 3.01 7.09
C TYR A 73 23.66 4.18 6.74
N ARG A 74 23.12 5.22 6.09
CA ARG A 74 23.88 6.45 5.82
C ARG A 74 24.31 7.16 7.09
N LEU A 75 23.47 7.17 8.14
CA LEU A 75 23.83 7.78 9.42
C LEU A 75 25.01 7.05 10.10
N LEU A 76 25.09 5.73 9.98
CA LEU A 76 26.24 4.94 10.44
C LEU A 76 27.51 5.25 9.65
N GLU A 77 27.42 5.43 8.32
CA GLU A 77 28.58 5.89 7.51
C GLU A 77 29.10 7.28 7.97
N LEU A 78 28.23 8.08 8.58
CA LEU A 78 28.54 9.42 9.11
C LEU A 78 28.86 9.42 10.60
N LYS A 79 28.93 8.25 11.27
CA LYS A 79 29.17 8.13 12.71
C LYS A 79 30.43 8.86 13.16
N ASP A 80 31.55 8.66 12.45
CA ASP A 80 32.83 9.29 12.78
C ASP A 80 32.75 10.83 12.69
N PHE A 81 32.02 11.34 11.70
CA PHE A 81 31.78 12.78 11.56
C PHE A 81 30.95 13.31 12.73
N CYS A 82 29.84 12.64 13.08
CA CYS A 82 29.02 13.02 14.21
C CYS A 82 29.82 13.02 15.53
N LEU A 83 30.65 12.01 15.77
CA LEU A 83 31.48 11.91 16.97
C LEU A 83 32.59 12.98 17.01
N LYS A 84 33.15 13.37 15.86
CA LYS A 84 34.16 14.44 15.76
C LYS A 84 33.58 15.83 16.08
N PHE A 85 32.34 16.10 15.68
CA PHE A 85 31.71 17.42 15.81
C PHE A 85 30.73 17.55 16.97
N GLN A 86 30.42 16.46 17.70
CA GLN A 86 29.45 16.50 18.82
C GLN A 86 29.85 17.42 19.97
N GLU A 87 31.14 17.62 20.23
CA GLU A 87 31.64 18.48 21.32
C GLU A 87 31.48 19.96 20.99
N THR A 88 31.63 20.31 19.71
CA THR A 88 31.43 21.68 19.21
C THR A 88 29.96 21.96 18.92
N MET A 89 29.17 20.93 18.59
CA MET A 89 27.78 21.04 18.15
C MET A 89 26.91 19.95 18.76
N ASN A 90 26.33 20.26 19.92
CA ASN A 90 25.43 19.38 20.68
C ASN A 90 24.23 18.84 19.88
N ASP A 91 23.84 19.53 18.81
CA ASP A 91 22.73 19.14 17.92
C ASP A 91 22.94 17.81 17.20
N LEU A 92 24.19 17.35 17.05
CA LEU A 92 24.53 16.07 16.44
C LEU A 92 24.70 14.93 17.45
N LYS A 93 24.55 15.22 18.74
CA LYS A 93 24.82 14.28 19.82
C LYS A 93 23.79 13.16 19.82
N LEU A 94 24.27 11.95 19.59
CA LEU A 94 23.52 10.72 19.77
C LEU A 94 24.21 9.89 20.87
N SER A 95 23.43 9.26 21.75
CA SER A 95 23.96 8.48 22.86
C SER A 95 24.73 7.25 22.36
N LEU A 96 25.77 6.78 23.07
CA LEU A 96 26.47 5.53 22.74
C LEU A 96 25.50 4.32 22.66
N PRO A 97 24.56 4.15 23.61
CA PRO A 97 23.43 3.22 23.48
C PRO A 97 22.62 3.36 22.19
N ASP A 98 22.42 4.58 21.69
CA ASP A 98 21.65 4.80 20.46
C ASP A 98 22.44 4.33 19.24
N TRP A 99 23.75 4.62 19.20
CA TRP A 99 24.63 4.12 18.15
C TRP A 99 24.69 2.59 18.14
N ASP A 100 24.81 1.96 19.31
CA ASP A 100 24.81 0.50 19.45
C ASP A 100 23.47 -0.11 19.02
N ASN A 101 22.34 0.53 19.37
CA ASN A 101 21.02 0.10 18.91
C ASN A 101 20.87 0.22 17.39
N ILE A 102 21.35 1.30 16.77
CA ILE A 102 21.31 1.48 15.30
C ILE A 102 22.21 0.44 14.61
N GLU A 103 23.39 0.17 15.15
CA GLU A 103 24.31 -0.85 14.61
C GLU A 103 23.73 -2.27 14.75
N LYS A 104 23.11 -2.58 15.89
CA LYS A 104 22.35 -3.82 16.07
C LYS A 104 21.25 -3.92 15.02
N MET A 105 20.47 -2.88 14.79
CA MET A 105 19.41 -2.87 13.76
C MET A 105 19.94 -3.14 12.35
N GLN A 106 21.13 -2.63 12.01
CA GLN A 106 21.77 -2.91 10.73
C GLN A 106 22.15 -4.40 10.57
N LYS A 107 22.63 -5.02 11.66
CA LYS A 107 22.98 -6.45 11.70
C LYS A 107 21.76 -7.37 11.69
N LEU A 108 20.63 -6.93 12.24
CA LEU A 108 19.39 -7.71 12.38
C LEU A 108 18.68 -8.04 11.05
N GLN A 109 19.02 -7.38 9.93
CA GLN A 109 18.50 -7.77 8.61
C GLN A 109 19.04 -9.15 8.16
N LYS A 110 20.17 -9.61 8.71
CA LYS A 110 20.83 -10.86 8.31
C LYS A 110 20.47 -12.07 9.17
N VAL A 111 19.76 -11.90 10.29
CA VAL A 111 19.55 -12.98 11.28
C VAL A 111 18.11 -13.04 11.77
N ASP A 112 17.58 -14.25 11.87
CA ASP A 112 16.29 -14.59 12.45
C ASP A 112 16.23 -14.11 13.90
N SER A 113 15.55 -12.99 14.13
CA SER A 113 15.65 -12.20 15.36
C SER A 113 14.30 -12.00 16.01
N LEU A 114 14.28 -11.53 17.26
CA LEU A 114 13.04 -11.16 17.95
C LEU A 114 12.20 -10.16 17.12
N LEU A 115 12.85 -9.34 16.29
CA LEU A 115 12.20 -8.44 15.35
C LEU A 115 11.61 -9.17 14.13
N SER A 116 12.33 -10.13 13.50
CA SER A 116 11.74 -10.95 12.43
C SER A 116 10.48 -11.67 12.95
N ARG A 117 10.56 -12.21 14.17
CA ARG A 117 9.43 -12.87 14.83
C ARG A 117 8.29 -11.90 15.13
N ALA A 118 8.58 -10.69 15.61
CA ALA A 118 7.58 -9.66 15.85
C ALA A 118 6.91 -9.17 14.55
N ILE A 119 7.68 -9.04 13.46
CA ILE A 119 7.17 -8.70 12.13
C ILE A 119 6.30 -9.82 11.59
N ILE A 120 6.71 -11.08 11.70
CA ILE A 120 5.91 -12.26 11.30
C ILE A 120 4.58 -12.27 12.08
N ILE A 121 4.61 -12.07 13.39
CA ILE A 121 3.38 -12.00 14.22
C ILE A 121 2.49 -10.83 13.78
N ALA A 122 3.06 -9.65 13.54
CA ALA A 122 2.31 -8.47 13.11
C ALA A 122 1.74 -8.61 11.69
N MET A 123 2.48 -9.26 10.79
CA MET A 123 2.05 -9.61 9.44
C MET A 123 0.92 -10.63 9.48
N ASN A 124 1.04 -11.69 10.29
CA ASN A 124 0.00 -12.71 10.45
C ASN A 124 -1.29 -12.10 11.00
N ARG A 125 -1.21 -11.24 12.03
CA ARG A 125 -2.38 -10.52 12.57
C ARG A 125 -3.10 -9.67 11.53
N ARG A 126 -2.35 -8.97 10.66
CA ARG A 126 -2.93 -8.11 9.63
C ARG A 126 -3.37 -8.86 8.38
N SER A 127 -2.69 -9.95 8.06
CA SER A 127 -3.05 -10.87 6.99
C SER A 127 -4.46 -11.40 7.19
N ILE A 128 -4.78 -11.84 8.41
CA ILE A 128 -6.13 -12.32 8.76
C ILE A 128 -7.20 -11.27 8.41
N LEU A 129 -7.06 -10.03 8.90
CA LEU A 129 -8.01 -8.94 8.61
C LEU A 129 -8.09 -8.56 7.12
N LEU A 130 -7.02 -8.78 6.37
CA LEU A 130 -6.96 -8.45 4.95
C LEU A 130 -7.64 -9.52 4.11
N PHE A 131 -7.43 -10.81 4.43
CA PHE A 131 -7.98 -11.94 3.68
C PHE A 131 -9.35 -12.42 4.18
N GLU A 132 -9.79 -12.04 5.38
CA GLU A 132 -11.17 -12.25 5.86
C GLU A 132 -12.19 -11.45 5.05
N GLU A 133 -11.78 -10.31 4.46
CA GLU A 133 -12.66 -9.49 3.61
C GLU A 133 -12.87 -10.14 2.23
N PRO A 134 -14.12 -10.50 1.85
CA PRO A 134 -14.40 -11.18 0.59
C PRO A 134 -13.97 -10.39 -0.66
N ILE A 135 -13.99 -9.06 -0.56
CA ILE A 135 -13.54 -8.14 -1.63
C ILE A 135 -12.06 -8.36 -1.92
N PHE A 136 -11.23 -8.43 -0.87
CA PHE A 136 -9.79 -8.55 -1.04
C PHE A 136 -9.43 -9.92 -1.62
N SER A 137 -10.00 -11.00 -1.08
CA SER A 137 -9.85 -12.35 -1.62
C SER A 137 -10.28 -12.44 -3.09
N SER A 138 -11.36 -11.74 -3.46
CA SER A 138 -11.81 -11.65 -4.87
C SER A 138 -10.80 -10.95 -5.77
N VAL A 139 -10.25 -9.80 -5.35
CA VAL A 139 -9.26 -9.05 -6.14
C VAL A 139 -7.97 -9.84 -6.33
N ILE A 140 -7.49 -10.50 -5.27
CA ILE A 140 -6.29 -11.35 -5.35
C ILE A 140 -6.54 -12.58 -6.24
N TYR A 141 -7.75 -13.16 -6.16
CA TYR A 141 -8.13 -14.30 -7.00
C TYR A 141 -8.17 -13.95 -8.50
N LEU A 142 -8.51 -12.70 -8.83
CA LEU A 142 -8.53 -12.23 -10.22
C LEU A 142 -7.13 -12.02 -10.83
N ASP A 143 -6.05 -11.99 -10.06
CA ASP A 143 -4.69 -11.93 -10.59
C ASP A 143 -4.05 -13.34 -10.56
N PRO A 144 -3.80 -13.99 -11.72
CA PRO A 144 -3.26 -15.35 -11.78
C PRO A 144 -1.93 -15.51 -11.04
N ARG A 145 -1.12 -14.44 -10.97
CA ARG A 145 0.19 -14.46 -10.31
C ARG A 145 0.05 -14.63 -8.79
N PHE A 146 -1.07 -14.18 -8.23
CA PHE A 146 -1.32 -14.21 -6.80
C PHE A 146 -2.36 -15.27 -6.39
N GLN A 147 -3.05 -15.91 -7.34
CA GLN A 147 -3.98 -17.03 -7.06
C GLN A 147 -3.36 -18.15 -6.22
N ARG A 148 -2.07 -18.47 -6.43
CA ARG A 148 -1.34 -19.49 -5.67
C ARG A 148 -1.15 -19.16 -4.19
N MET A 149 -1.30 -17.89 -3.81
CA MET A 149 -1.16 -17.43 -2.43
C MET A 149 -2.42 -17.64 -1.60
N LEU A 150 -3.57 -17.87 -2.24
CA LEU A 150 -4.85 -18.05 -1.56
C LEU A 150 -5.03 -19.51 -1.12
N THR A 151 -5.56 -19.69 0.10
CA THR A 151 -6.02 -21.00 0.56
C THR A 151 -7.27 -21.44 -0.22
N ILE A 152 -7.59 -22.73 -0.18
CA ILE A 152 -8.79 -23.29 -0.83
C ILE A 152 -10.06 -22.59 -0.31
N GLU A 153 -10.11 -22.30 1.00
CA GLU A 153 -11.22 -21.59 1.62
C GLU A 153 -11.33 -20.14 1.12
N GLN A 154 -10.21 -19.42 1.05
CA GLN A 154 -10.19 -18.05 0.53
C GLN A 154 -10.58 -17.98 -0.95
N LYS A 155 -10.16 -18.96 -1.76
CA LYS A 155 -10.61 -19.10 -3.15
C LYS A 155 -12.12 -19.31 -3.22
N SER A 156 -12.68 -20.17 -2.38
CA SER A 156 -14.13 -20.38 -2.32
C SER A 156 -14.90 -19.10 -1.96
N ILE A 157 -14.42 -18.34 -0.97
CA ILE A 157 -14.98 -17.04 -0.58
C ILE A 157 -14.91 -16.06 -1.76
N ALA A 158 -13.78 -15.98 -2.45
CA ALA A 158 -13.57 -15.14 -3.62
C ALA A 158 -14.53 -15.48 -4.76
N LYS A 159 -14.61 -16.75 -5.16
CA LYS A 159 -15.51 -17.24 -6.22
C LYS A 159 -16.98 -16.90 -5.93
N ASN A 160 -17.40 -17.12 -4.69
CA ASN A 160 -18.78 -16.82 -4.26
C ASN A 160 -19.06 -15.31 -4.31
N HIS A 161 -18.13 -14.50 -3.81
CA HIS A 161 -18.27 -13.05 -3.82
C HIS A 161 -18.30 -12.50 -5.26
N LEU A 162 -17.40 -12.93 -6.14
CA LEU A 162 -17.41 -12.55 -7.57
C LEU A 162 -18.71 -12.92 -8.26
N ASN A 163 -19.24 -14.12 -8.02
CA ASN A 163 -20.54 -14.54 -8.55
C ASN A 163 -21.68 -13.64 -8.04
N LYS A 164 -21.69 -13.26 -6.75
CA LYS A 164 -22.67 -12.32 -6.20
C LYS A 164 -22.56 -10.93 -6.84
N THR A 165 -21.34 -10.40 -6.97
CA THR A 165 -21.07 -9.10 -7.59
C THR A 165 -21.51 -9.07 -9.04
N TRP A 166 -21.22 -10.12 -9.81
CA TRP A 166 -21.65 -10.24 -11.22
C TRP A 166 -23.17 -10.23 -11.36
N ASN A 167 -23.89 -11.02 -10.55
CA ASN A 167 -25.35 -11.06 -10.61
C ASN A 167 -25.98 -9.73 -10.21
N ALA A 168 -25.41 -9.04 -9.21
CA ALA A 168 -25.85 -7.69 -8.85
C ALA A 168 -25.61 -6.69 -9.99
N MET A 169 -24.45 -6.74 -10.66
CA MET A 169 -24.14 -5.90 -11.80
C MET A 169 -25.10 -6.15 -12.99
N LYS A 170 -25.38 -7.43 -13.28
CA LYS A 170 -26.36 -7.82 -14.31
C LYS A 170 -27.76 -7.29 -14.00
N TYR A 171 -28.22 -7.47 -12.75
CA TYR A 171 -29.52 -6.96 -12.31
C TYR A 171 -29.64 -5.43 -12.43
N ILE A 172 -28.57 -4.70 -12.09
CA ILE A 172 -28.54 -3.23 -12.24
C ILE A 172 -28.56 -2.84 -13.73
N SER A 173 -27.75 -3.51 -14.56
CA SER A 173 -27.71 -3.27 -16.01
C SER A 173 -29.07 -3.53 -16.67
N GLU A 174 -29.76 -4.61 -16.29
CA GLU A 174 -31.12 -4.91 -16.77
C GLU A 174 -32.15 -3.88 -16.31
N LYS A 175 -32.01 -3.34 -15.10
CA LYS A 175 -32.88 -2.26 -14.60
C LYS A 175 -32.68 -0.93 -15.32
N ILE A 176 -31.45 -0.57 -15.67
CA ILE A 176 -31.15 0.67 -16.42
C ILE A 176 -31.79 0.58 -17.81
N VAL A 177 -31.54 -0.52 -18.54
CA VAL A 177 -32.12 -0.74 -19.88
C VAL A 177 -33.66 -0.74 -19.87
N ASN A 178 -34.28 -1.29 -18.81
CA ASN A 178 -35.74 -1.30 -18.70
C ASN A 178 -36.33 0.05 -18.28
N ASN A 179 -35.59 0.89 -17.55
CA ASN A 179 -36.05 2.24 -17.18
C ASN A 179 -35.99 3.21 -18.37
N ASP A 180 -34.97 3.09 -19.24
CA ASP A 180 -34.83 3.93 -20.44
C ASP A 180 -35.93 3.66 -21.50
N VAL A 181 -36.58 2.49 -21.45
CA VAL A 181 -37.68 2.12 -22.35
C VAL A 181 -39.04 2.63 -21.86
N VAL A 182 -39.22 2.86 -20.56
CA VAL A 182 -40.52 3.26 -19.97
C VAL A 182 -40.76 4.78 -20.03
N GLU A 183 -39.71 5.60 -20.17
CA GLU A 183 -39.86 7.05 -20.35
C GLU A 183 -40.21 7.48 -21.79
N ALA A 184 -40.17 6.56 -22.77
CA ALA A 184 -40.47 6.90 -24.18
C ALA A 184 -41.97 6.85 -24.54
N THR A 185 -42.89 6.51 -23.63
CA THR A 185 -44.33 6.34 -23.97
C THR A 185 -45.34 7.11 -23.13
N ASN A 186 -44.94 8.09 -22.30
CA ASN A 186 -45.93 8.95 -21.61
C ASN A 186 -45.71 10.43 -21.96
N ASP A 187 -46.56 10.89 -22.88
CA ASP A 187 -46.76 12.28 -23.28
C ASP A 187 -47.20 13.17 -22.09
N GLY A 188 -46.63 14.37 -22.04
CA GLY A 188 -47.20 15.56 -21.40
C GLY A 188 -46.89 15.82 -19.92
N THR A 189 -45.78 16.54 -19.63
CA THR A 189 -45.75 17.85 -18.91
C THR A 189 -44.29 18.26 -18.62
N ASN A 190 -43.92 19.48 -19.01
CA ASN A 190 -42.60 20.11 -18.86
C ASN A 190 -41.97 20.03 -17.45
N CYS A 191 -40.67 19.71 -17.39
CA CYS A 191 -39.71 20.45 -16.55
C CYS A 191 -38.29 20.26 -17.10
N GLU A 192 -37.76 21.31 -17.73
CA GLU A 192 -36.32 21.46 -17.96
C GLU A 192 -35.61 21.48 -16.60
N ILE A 193 -34.63 20.59 -16.36
CA ILE A 193 -33.21 20.93 -16.16
C ILE A 193 -32.40 19.65 -16.52
N ASN A 194 -31.78 19.65 -17.71
CA ASN A 194 -30.76 18.68 -18.08
C ASN A 194 -29.42 19.17 -17.48
N GLU A 195 -29.17 18.88 -16.22
CA GLU A 195 -27.80 18.92 -15.70
C GLU A 195 -27.11 17.63 -16.16
N LEU A 196 -26.52 17.69 -17.35
CA LEU A 196 -25.53 16.71 -17.79
C LEU A 196 -24.47 16.59 -16.70
N ASP A 197 -24.37 15.41 -16.09
CA ASP A 197 -23.46 15.12 -14.99
C ASP A 197 -22.03 15.38 -15.46
N GLU A 198 -21.41 16.44 -14.93
CA GLU A 198 -20.05 16.88 -15.23
C GLU A 198 -19.05 15.70 -15.10
N LEU A 199 -19.37 14.75 -14.21
CA LEU A 199 -18.61 13.54 -13.99
C LEU A 199 -18.70 12.55 -15.17
N GLU A 200 -19.85 12.44 -15.85
CA GLU A 200 -20.05 11.54 -16.98
C GLU A 200 -19.33 12.03 -18.23
N VAL A 201 -19.34 13.36 -18.46
CA VAL A 201 -18.53 14.01 -19.49
C VAL A 201 -17.04 13.79 -19.22
N PHE A 202 -16.62 13.89 -17.95
CA PHE A 202 -15.22 13.66 -17.57
C PHE A 202 -14.78 12.21 -17.81
N LEU A 203 -15.56 11.22 -17.35
CA LEU A 203 -15.23 9.79 -17.54
C LEU A 203 -15.14 9.42 -19.03
N SER A 204 -16.04 9.97 -19.85
CA SER A 204 -16.07 9.75 -21.30
C SER A 204 -14.85 10.37 -21.99
N SER A 205 -14.40 11.54 -21.53
CA SER A 205 -13.23 12.22 -22.11
C SER A 205 -11.90 11.48 -21.86
N GLN A 206 -11.84 10.66 -20.81
CA GLN A 206 -10.64 9.93 -20.40
C GLN A 206 -10.59 8.50 -20.95
N GLY A 207 -11.68 8.01 -21.55
CA GLY A 207 -11.82 6.66 -22.11
C GLY A 207 -11.25 6.50 -23.52
N SER A 208 -9.99 6.85 -23.76
CA SER A 208 -9.30 6.59 -25.04
C SER A 208 -8.36 5.38 -24.93
N ALA A 209 -8.93 4.19 -24.76
CA ALA A 209 -8.33 2.95 -25.19
C ALA A 209 -9.46 2.08 -25.76
N PRO A 210 -9.36 1.59 -27.01
CA PRO A 210 -10.31 0.62 -27.51
C PRO A 210 -10.17 -0.64 -26.65
N CYS A 211 -11.05 -0.81 -25.68
CA CYS A 211 -11.34 -2.12 -25.13
C CYS A 211 -11.90 -2.93 -26.30
N PRO A 212 -11.38 -4.13 -26.60
CA PRO A 212 -12.03 -5.01 -27.55
C PRO A 212 -13.48 -5.15 -27.12
N GLU A 213 -14.42 -4.81 -28.00
CA GLU A 213 -15.81 -5.22 -27.84
C GLU A 213 -15.80 -6.74 -27.76
N VAL A 214 -15.83 -7.27 -26.54
CA VAL A 214 -16.08 -8.69 -26.31
C VAL A 214 -17.53 -8.88 -26.70
N GLY A 215 -17.73 -9.37 -27.92
CA GLY A 215 -19.02 -9.78 -28.44
C GLY A 215 -19.71 -10.64 -27.40
N ASN A 216 -20.73 -10.05 -26.78
CA ASN A 216 -21.44 -10.63 -25.67
C ASN A 216 -22.38 -11.71 -26.21
N ASN A 217 -21.87 -12.94 -26.35
CA ASN A 217 -22.67 -14.10 -26.76
C ASN A 217 -22.27 -15.40 -26.04
N ASP A 218 -21.51 -15.31 -24.95
CA ASP A 218 -21.31 -16.46 -24.08
C ASP A 218 -22.39 -16.46 -22.99
N ASN A 219 -23.51 -17.15 -23.27
CA ASN A 219 -24.59 -17.43 -22.32
C ASN A 219 -24.15 -18.37 -21.16
N ARG A 220 -22.83 -18.52 -20.95
CA ARG A 220 -22.24 -19.36 -19.92
C ARG A 220 -22.49 -18.73 -18.56
N SER A 221 -22.91 -19.55 -17.62
CA SER A 221 -23.04 -19.14 -16.22
C SER A 221 -21.68 -18.63 -15.74
N ILE A 222 -21.63 -17.43 -15.13
CA ILE A 222 -20.41 -16.83 -14.57
C ILE A 222 -19.68 -17.79 -13.62
N ARG A 223 -20.41 -18.70 -12.96
CA ARG A 223 -19.82 -19.76 -12.13
C ARG A 223 -18.88 -20.66 -12.92
N VAL A 224 -19.26 -21.05 -14.14
CA VAL A 224 -18.45 -21.91 -15.02
C VAL A 224 -17.18 -21.18 -15.44
N ILE A 225 -17.29 -19.90 -15.84
CA ILE A 225 -16.16 -19.06 -16.22
C ILE A 225 -15.16 -18.90 -15.07
N ILE A 226 -15.67 -18.67 -13.85
CA ILE A 226 -14.84 -18.52 -12.65
C ILE A 226 -14.11 -19.83 -12.29
N GLU A 227 -14.75 -20.99 -12.48
CA GLU A 227 -14.13 -22.30 -12.23
C GLU A 227 -13.06 -22.63 -13.28
N GLU A 228 -13.30 -22.32 -14.55
CA GLU A 228 -12.30 -22.46 -15.62
C GLU A 228 -11.09 -21.54 -15.41
N TYR A 229 -11.31 -20.39 -14.77
CA TYR A 229 -10.25 -19.43 -14.43
C TYR A 229 -9.37 -19.86 -13.24
N ASP A 230 -9.77 -20.88 -12.47
CA ASP A 230 -9.00 -21.32 -11.30
C ASP A 230 -7.73 -22.05 -11.76
N ASN A 231 -6.56 -21.51 -11.42
CA ASN A 231 -5.24 -22.07 -11.73
C ASN A 231 -4.83 -21.99 -13.21
N VAL A 232 -5.35 -21.01 -13.96
CA VAL A 232 -4.81 -20.67 -15.29
C VAL A 232 -3.41 -20.08 -15.11
N TYR A 233 -2.40 -20.66 -15.76
CA TYR A 233 -0.99 -20.26 -15.69
C TYR A 233 -0.50 -19.65 -17.00
#